data_AF-A0A9D5ST24-F1
#
_entry.id   AF-A0A9D5ST24-F1
#
_cell.length_a   1.000
_cell.length_b   1.000
_cell.length_c   1.000
_cell.angle_alpha   90.00
_cell.angle_beta   90.00
_cell.angle_gamma   90.00
#
_symmetry.space_group_name_H-M   'P 1'
#
loop_
_entity.id
_entity.type
_entity.pdbx_description
1 polymer ?
#
loop_
_entity_poly.entity_id
_entity_poly.type
_entity_poly.pdbx_seq_one_letter_code
_entity_poly.pdbx_strand_id
1 'polypeptide(L)'
;METKKVLKKTGKIAGNVLLWVFVFLCILGIFMTISAKRKGDGAATILGMQMRVVQSPSMEKCDATDVSGYRIKDIRTGSMIFINVVPKNEAKAEKWYSKLEVGDVLTFRYVYTTQETITHRITSIEKKPTGGYIIELQGDNKTESTGVLTQVIDTSDVNSYNYVIGKVTGQSYVFGRFMQALRGPVGLICIVILPSVIIIILEVVKILNMLNADKRKARQKKEAEQQSELDALKRRLAELEAANNSAAADAAQTDTVTNGEEP
;
A
#
# COMPACT_ATOMS: atom_id res chain seq x y z
N MET A 1 -35.72 13.50 8.13
CA MET A 1 -35.58 13.27 6.67
C MET A 1 -34.37 13.95 6.05
N GLU A 2 -33.97 15.13 6.55
CA GLU A 2 -32.81 15.90 6.04
C GLU A 2 -31.47 15.17 6.15
N THR A 3 -31.14 14.58 7.30
CA THR A 3 -29.85 13.90 7.55
C THR A 3 -29.53 12.79 6.54
N LYS A 4 -30.52 11.97 6.14
CA LYS A 4 -30.33 10.92 5.11
C LYS A 4 -30.11 11.48 3.71
N LYS A 5 -30.62 12.67 3.40
CA LYS A 5 -30.47 13.36 2.09
C LYS A 5 -29.09 14.01 2.00
N VAL A 6 -28.63 14.63 3.09
CA VAL A 6 -27.29 15.23 3.21
C VAL A 6 -26.21 14.15 3.16
N LEU A 7 -26.41 13.00 3.81
CA LEU A 7 -25.46 11.87 3.78
C LEU A 7 -25.29 11.27 2.37
N LYS A 8 -26.39 11.17 1.59
CA LYS A 8 -26.35 10.69 0.19
C LYS A 8 -25.69 11.68 -0.78
N LYS A 9 -25.89 13.00 -0.59
CA LYS A 9 -25.20 14.04 -1.39
C LYS A 9 -23.71 14.09 -1.05
N THR A 10 -23.38 14.05 0.23
CA THR A 10 -21.99 14.06 0.73
C THR A 10 -21.24 12.82 0.26
N GLY A 11 -21.86 11.64 0.24
CA GLY A 11 -21.24 10.42 -0.30
C GLY A 11 -20.93 10.47 -1.80
N LYS A 12 -21.76 11.13 -2.61
CA LYS A 12 -21.49 11.34 -4.05
C LYS A 12 -20.33 12.30 -4.29
N ILE A 13 -20.27 13.40 -3.51
CA ILE A 13 -19.19 14.38 -3.59
C ILE A 13 -17.89 13.77 -3.08
N ALA A 14 -17.92 13.08 -1.94
CA ALA A 14 -16.76 12.39 -1.37
C ALA A 14 -16.20 11.33 -2.33
N GLY A 15 -17.06 10.58 -3.03
CA GLY A 15 -16.62 9.61 -4.04
C GLY A 15 -15.89 10.26 -5.23
N ASN A 16 -16.39 11.40 -5.72
CA ASN A 16 -15.77 12.12 -6.83
C ASN A 16 -14.46 12.82 -6.41
N VAL A 17 -14.44 13.42 -5.22
CA VAL A 17 -13.20 14.00 -4.64
C VAL A 17 -12.16 12.90 -4.41
N LEU A 18 -12.56 11.74 -3.88
CA LEU A 18 -11.66 10.60 -3.69
C LEU A 18 -11.05 10.11 -5.01
N LEU A 19 -11.85 10.07 -6.08
CA LEU A 19 -11.38 9.71 -7.42
C LEU A 19 -10.35 10.71 -7.96
N TRP A 20 -10.62 12.01 -7.84
CA TRP A 20 -9.67 13.05 -8.27
C TRP A 20 -8.38 13.07 -7.44
N VAL A 21 -8.48 12.88 -6.12
CA VAL A 21 -7.32 12.71 -5.24
C VAL A 21 -6.49 11.49 -5.65
N PHE A 22 -7.16 10.40 -6.01
CA PHE A 22 -6.50 9.18 -6.47
C PHE A 22 -5.77 9.38 -7.81
N VAL A 23 -6.41 10.01 -8.80
CA VAL A 23 -5.78 10.34 -10.08
C VAL A 23 -4.56 11.23 -9.87
N PHE A 24 -4.68 12.24 -9.00
CA PHE A 24 -3.56 13.10 -8.63
C PHE A 24 -2.41 12.30 -7.99
N LEU A 25 -2.71 11.36 -7.08
CA LEU A 25 -1.72 10.50 -6.44
C LEU A 25 -0.98 9.61 -7.46
N CYS A 26 -1.69 9.07 -8.46
CA CYS A 26 -1.09 8.30 -9.55
C CYS A 26 -0.13 9.14 -10.40
N ILE A 27 -0.55 10.34 -10.78
CA ILE A 27 0.30 11.28 -11.52
C ILE A 27 1.53 11.64 -10.69
N LEU A 28 1.35 11.92 -9.40
CA LEU A 28 2.45 12.19 -8.47
C LEU A 28 3.41 11.00 -8.36
N GLY A 29 2.90 9.76 -8.29
CA GLY A 29 3.70 8.55 -8.22
C GLY A 29 4.52 8.28 -9.49
N ILE A 30 3.93 8.52 -10.66
CA ILE A 30 4.64 8.47 -11.95
C ILE A 30 5.71 9.56 -12.00
N PHE A 31 5.38 10.78 -11.62
CA PHE A 31 6.32 11.90 -11.56
C PHE A 31 7.49 11.62 -10.59
N MET A 32 7.21 11.06 -9.41
CA MET A 32 8.23 10.63 -8.45
C MET A 32 9.12 9.52 -9.01
N THR A 33 8.54 8.56 -9.73
CA THR A 33 9.31 7.46 -10.34
C THR A 33 10.26 7.97 -11.43
N ILE A 34 9.79 8.89 -12.28
CA ILE A 34 10.63 9.54 -13.30
C ILE A 34 11.70 10.41 -12.65
N SER A 35 11.35 11.16 -11.61
CA SER A 35 12.28 12.02 -10.87
C SER A 35 13.34 11.22 -10.10
N ALA A 36 12.97 10.07 -9.54
CA ALA A 36 13.88 9.18 -8.83
C ALA A 36 14.94 8.57 -9.77
N LYS A 37 14.63 8.36 -11.06
CA LYS A 37 15.63 7.97 -12.07
C LYS A 37 16.67 9.05 -12.35
N ARG A 38 16.39 10.33 -12.05
CA ARG A 38 17.33 11.45 -12.28
C ARG A 38 18.35 11.63 -11.15
N LYS A 39 18.08 11.16 -9.93
CA LYS A 39 19.08 11.11 -8.84
C LYS A 39 19.66 9.70 -8.78
N GLY A 40 20.81 9.52 -9.44
CA GLY A 40 21.45 8.24 -9.77
C GLY A 40 21.80 7.26 -8.65
N ASP A 41 21.36 7.49 -7.42
CA ASP A 41 21.67 6.61 -6.28
C ASP A 41 20.46 5.82 -5.74
N GLY A 42 19.24 6.13 -6.18
CA GLY A 42 18.02 5.34 -5.90
C GLY A 42 17.69 5.07 -4.42
N ALA A 43 18.40 5.70 -3.48
CA ALA A 43 18.41 5.33 -2.09
C ALA A 43 17.78 6.44 -1.23
N ALA A 44 16.65 6.10 -0.60
CA ALA A 44 16.00 6.97 0.38
C ALA A 44 16.69 6.77 1.74
N THR A 45 17.24 7.85 2.30
CA THR A 45 17.73 7.84 3.69
C THR A 45 16.56 8.26 4.57
N ILE A 46 16.03 7.34 5.37
CA ILE A 46 14.90 7.57 6.26
C ILE A 46 15.39 7.25 7.67
N LEU A 47 15.40 8.25 8.56
CA LEU A 47 15.74 8.09 9.99
C LEU A 47 17.14 7.50 10.26
N GLY A 48 18.12 7.79 9.40
CA GLY A 48 19.48 7.22 9.54
C GLY A 48 19.60 5.76 9.07
N MET A 49 18.53 5.20 8.50
CA MET A 49 18.58 3.95 7.77
C MET A 49 18.46 4.20 6.27
N GLN A 50 19.23 3.45 5.50
CA GLN A 50 19.19 3.47 4.04
C GLN A 50 18.93 2.07 3.52
N MET A 51 17.98 1.95 2.60
CA MET A 51 17.68 0.69 1.94
C MET A 51 18.27 0.70 0.54
N ARG A 52 19.04 -0.33 0.22
CA ARG A 52 19.61 -0.53 -1.12
C ARG A 52 19.33 -1.94 -1.60
N VAL A 53 19.19 -2.08 -2.91
CA VAL A 53 19.07 -3.39 -3.58
C VAL A 53 20.43 -3.74 -4.14
N VAL A 54 20.92 -4.93 -3.80
CA VAL A 54 22.21 -5.44 -4.26
C VAL A 54 22.15 -5.79 -5.74
N GLN A 55 23.13 -5.33 -6.51
CA GLN A 55 23.15 -5.52 -7.97
C GLN A 55 24.22 -6.51 -8.44
N SER A 56 25.20 -6.85 -7.60
CA SER A 56 26.30 -7.75 -7.95
C SER A 56 26.40 -8.92 -6.95
N PRO A 57 26.97 -10.06 -7.39
CA PRO A 57 27.10 -11.27 -6.57
C PRO A 57 28.35 -11.27 -5.67
N SER A 58 29.02 -10.12 -5.46
CA SER A 58 30.30 -10.02 -4.72
C SER A 58 30.24 -10.47 -3.25
N MET A 59 29.05 -10.51 -2.66
CA MET A 59 28.79 -10.94 -1.29
C MET A 59 27.99 -12.25 -1.21
N GLU A 60 27.85 -12.95 -2.34
CA GLU A 60 27.24 -14.27 -2.37
C GLU A 60 28.17 -15.30 -1.71
N LYS A 61 27.57 -16.24 -0.99
CA LYS A 61 28.33 -17.33 -0.38
C LYS A 61 29.08 -18.13 -1.45
N CYS A 62 30.39 -18.31 -1.26
CA CYS A 62 31.21 -19.22 -2.05
C CYS A 62 31.96 -20.21 -1.13
N ASP A 63 32.45 -21.31 -1.67
CA ASP A 63 33.14 -22.35 -0.90
C ASP A 63 34.54 -21.93 -0.43
N ALA A 64 35.12 -20.89 -1.05
CA ALA A 64 36.45 -20.37 -0.73
C ALA A 64 36.48 -19.45 0.52
N THR A 65 35.32 -19.01 1.01
CA THR A 65 35.23 -18.08 2.15
C THR A 65 34.37 -18.68 3.25
N ASP A 66 34.98 -18.96 4.40
CA ASP A 66 34.22 -19.39 5.58
C ASP A 66 33.54 -18.19 6.25
N VAL A 67 32.21 -18.20 6.19
CA VAL A 67 31.32 -17.19 6.77
C VAL A 67 30.42 -17.77 7.86
N SER A 68 30.65 -19.02 8.27
CA SER A 68 29.79 -19.74 9.22
C SER A 68 29.68 -19.05 10.58
N GLY A 69 30.77 -18.41 11.02
CA GLY A 69 30.87 -17.66 12.28
C GLY A 69 30.23 -16.27 12.28
N TYR A 70 29.78 -15.76 11.14
CA TYR A 70 29.23 -14.39 11.06
C TYR A 70 27.71 -14.36 11.03
N ARG A 71 27.15 -13.22 11.50
CA ARG A 71 25.69 -12.98 11.49
C ARG A 71 25.11 -12.93 10.08
N ILE A 72 25.82 -12.28 9.16
CA ILE A 72 25.46 -12.21 7.74
C ILE A 72 26.33 -13.21 6.99
N LYS A 73 25.71 -14.23 6.40
CA LYS A 73 26.41 -15.37 5.76
C LYS A 73 26.40 -15.33 4.24
N ASP A 74 25.42 -14.67 3.65
CA ASP A 74 25.20 -14.70 2.20
C ASP A 74 24.36 -13.49 1.83
N ILE A 75 24.83 -12.60 0.97
CA ILE A 75 24.03 -11.51 0.42
C ILE A 75 23.84 -11.75 -1.07
N ARG A 76 22.69 -12.33 -1.41
CA ARG A 76 22.35 -12.64 -2.80
C ARG A 76 22.08 -11.41 -3.63
N THR A 77 22.45 -11.48 -4.91
CA THR A 77 22.07 -10.48 -5.90
C THR A 77 20.56 -10.28 -5.88
N GLY A 78 20.18 -9.02 -5.81
CA GLY A 78 18.80 -8.58 -5.73
C GLY A 78 18.17 -8.60 -4.35
N SER A 79 18.90 -8.99 -3.31
CA SER A 79 18.47 -8.79 -1.92
C SER A 79 18.38 -7.31 -1.58
N MET A 80 17.46 -6.96 -0.69
CA MET A 80 17.47 -5.65 -0.04
C MET A 80 18.33 -5.71 1.21
N ILE A 81 19.24 -4.76 1.35
CA ILE A 81 20.08 -4.57 2.53
C ILE A 81 19.64 -3.32 3.30
N PHE A 82 19.67 -3.43 4.62
CA PHE A 82 19.35 -2.34 5.55
C PHE A 82 20.64 -1.79 6.12
N ILE A 83 20.97 -0.57 5.73
CA ILE A 83 22.23 0.10 6.06
C ILE A 83 21.96 1.11 7.17
N ASN A 84 22.60 0.93 8.32
CA ASN A 84 22.66 1.94 9.36
C ASN A 84 23.73 2.95 8.99
N VAL A 85 23.30 4.14 8.59
CA VAL A 85 24.13 5.19 8.00
C VAL A 85 25.02 5.84 9.06
N VAL A 86 26.26 6.14 8.69
CA VAL A 86 27.19 6.89 9.56
C VAL A 86 26.54 8.22 9.97
N PRO A 87 26.42 8.52 11.28
CA PRO A 87 25.89 9.79 11.74
C PRO A 87 26.72 10.98 11.23
N LYS A 88 26.07 12.07 10.83
CA LYS A 88 26.76 13.29 10.34
C LYS A 88 27.54 14.06 11.42
N ASN A 89 27.32 13.76 12.70
CA ASN A 89 28.00 14.43 13.81
C ASN A 89 29.26 13.65 14.18
N GLU A 90 30.42 14.31 14.17
CA GLU A 90 31.74 13.71 14.40
C GLU A 90 31.81 12.86 15.68
N ALA A 91 31.33 13.37 16.81
CA ALA A 91 31.35 12.64 18.08
C ALA A 91 30.46 11.38 18.06
N LYS A 92 29.36 11.41 17.27
CA LYS A 92 28.51 10.22 17.05
C LYS A 92 29.12 9.27 16.02
N ALA A 93 29.82 9.79 15.02
CA ALA A 93 30.52 9.01 14.02
C ALA A 93 31.69 8.23 14.64
N GLU A 94 32.50 8.85 15.51
CA GLU A 94 33.59 8.15 16.20
C GLU A 94 33.06 7.00 17.06
N LYS A 95 32.01 7.25 17.85
CA LYS A 95 31.31 6.19 18.62
C LYS A 95 30.72 5.11 17.72
N TRP A 96 30.30 5.46 16.51
CA TRP A 96 29.78 4.49 15.55
C TRP A 96 30.89 3.60 14.99
N TYR A 97 32.02 4.18 14.58
CA TYR A 97 33.20 3.44 14.09
C TYR A 97 33.82 2.56 15.19
N SER A 98 33.80 2.99 16.45
CA SER A 98 34.31 2.18 17.58
C SER A 98 33.54 0.88 17.84
N LYS A 99 32.33 0.74 17.26
CA LYS A 99 31.49 -0.46 17.36
C LYS A 99 31.61 -1.38 16.14
N LEU A 100 32.55 -1.09 15.24
CA LEU A 100 32.84 -1.96 14.11
C LEU A 100 33.84 -3.02 14.52
N GLU A 101 33.61 -4.23 14.05
CA GLU A 101 34.45 -5.39 14.31
C GLU A 101 34.74 -6.13 13.00
N VAL A 102 35.83 -6.89 12.99
CA VAL A 102 36.14 -7.78 11.86
C VAL A 102 34.97 -8.72 11.62
N GLY A 103 34.54 -8.85 10.38
CA GLY A 103 33.36 -9.62 10.00
C GLY A 103 32.07 -8.82 9.85
N ASP A 104 32.02 -7.56 10.31
CA ASP A 104 30.92 -6.66 9.95
C ASP A 104 30.92 -6.38 8.44
N VAL A 105 29.74 -6.14 7.86
CA VAL A 105 29.58 -5.80 6.44
C VAL A 105 29.28 -4.31 6.31
N LEU A 106 30.06 -3.58 5.53
CA LEU A 106 29.87 -2.15 5.27
C LEU A 106 29.48 -1.90 3.84
N THR A 107 28.63 -0.89 3.65
CA THR A 107 28.40 -0.25 2.36
C THR A 107 29.18 1.06 2.33
N PHE A 108 29.94 1.29 1.26
CA PHE A 108 30.82 2.44 1.11
C PHE A 108 30.87 2.90 -0.34
N ARG A 109 31.39 4.11 -0.52
CA ARG A 109 31.71 4.66 -1.83
C ARG A 109 33.19 4.44 -2.11
N TYR A 110 33.51 3.96 -3.29
CA TYR A 110 34.89 3.72 -3.69
C TYR A 110 35.10 4.14 -5.15
N VAL A 111 36.24 4.75 -5.44
CA VAL A 111 36.61 5.16 -6.79
C VAL A 111 37.66 4.19 -7.33
N TYR A 112 37.31 3.46 -8.40
CA TYR A 112 38.27 2.74 -9.24
C TYR A 112 38.60 3.60 -10.47
N THR A 113 37.69 3.62 -11.43
CA THR A 113 37.68 4.52 -12.60
C THR A 113 36.50 5.49 -12.54
N THR A 114 35.40 5.03 -11.96
CA THR A 114 34.23 5.83 -11.61
C THR A 114 33.87 5.58 -10.14
N GLN A 115 33.09 6.48 -9.56
CA GLN A 115 32.68 6.40 -8.17
C GLN A 115 31.50 5.43 -8.03
N GLU A 116 31.74 4.28 -7.41
CA GLU A 116 30.76 3.21 -7.26
C GLU A 116 30.38 2.99 -5.79
N THR A 117 29.21 2.40 -5.56
CA THR A 117 28.79 1.94 -4.23
C THR A 117 29.01 0.45 -4.10
N ILE A 118 29.87 0.09 -3.16
CA ILE A 118 30.31 -1.29 -2.92
C ILE A 118 29.86 -1.70 -1.52
N THR A 119 29.54 -2.98 -1.34
CA THR A 119 29.20 -3.54 -0.04
C THR A 119 30.07 -4.76 0.19
N HIS A 120 30.99 -4.70 1.15
CA HIS A 120 31.95 -5.76 1.43
C HIS A 120 32.15 -5.96 2.94
N ARG A 121 32.78 -7.08 3.32
CA ARG A 121 33.05 -7.42 4.71
C ARG A 121 34.38 -6.85 5.18
N ILE A 122 34.43 -6.36 6.42
CA ILE A 122 35.66 -5.93 7.07
C ILE A 122 36.55 -7.14 7.33
N THR A 123 37.76 -7.11 6.77
CA THR A 123 38.81 -8.12 7.03
C THR A 123 39.81 -7.66 8.07
N SER A 124 40.10 -6.36 8.12
CA SER A 124 40.95 -5.73 9.11
C SER A 124 40.43 -4.34 9.47
N ILE A 125 40.59 -3.96 10.74
CA ILE A 125 40.29 -2.62 11.22
C ILE A 125 41.39 -2.16 12.18
N GLU A 126 42.05 -1.07 11.82
CA GLU A 126 43.15 -0.51 12.60
C GLU A 126 42.81 0.92 13.01
N LYS A 127 42.97 1.23 14.30
CA LYS A 127 42.75 2.59 14.81
C LYS A 127 44.02 3.42 14.64
N LYS A 128 43.90 4.58 14.00
CA LYS A 128 45.04 5.50 13.83
C LYS A 128 45.34 6.30 15.10
N PRO A 129 46.64 6.58 15.39
CA PRO A 129 47.03 7.45 16.51
C PRO A 129 46.50 8.88 16.39
N THR A 130 46.33 9.37 15.16
CA THR A 130 45.86 10.73 14.84
C THR A 130 44.32 10.87 14.87
N GLY A 131 43.60 9.82 15.28
CA GLY A 131 42.14 9.73 15.18
C GLY A 131 41.68 9.17 13.84
N GLY A 132 40.59 8.38 13.87
CA GLY A 132 40.04 7.63 12.72
C GLY A 132 40.56 6.20 12.59
N TYR A 133 40.14 5.50 11.53
CA TYR A 133 40.35 4.07 11.31
C TYR A 133 40.81 3.79 9.87
N ILE A 134 41.73 2.85 9.70
CA ILE A 134 42.00 2.18 8.42
C ILE A 134 41.14 0.92 8.41
N ILE A 135 40.26 0.82 7.42
CA ILE A 135 39.35 -0.31 7.27
C ILE A 135 39.67 -1.00 5.95
N GLU A 136 40.04 -2.28 6.04
CA GLU A 136 40.21 -3.14 4.88
C GLU A 136 38.94 -3.96 4.67
N LEU A 137 38.45 -3.96 3.44
CA LEU A 137 37.22 -4.62 3.04
C LEU A 137 37.46 -5.57 1.87
N GLN A 138 36.76 -6.70 1.86
CA GLN A 138 36.78 -7.68 0.77
C GLN A 138 35.38 -8.28 0.55
N GLY A 139 35.11 -8.64 -0.71
CA GLY A 139 33.93 -9.43 -1.05
C GLY A 139 34.04 -10.87 -0.54
N ASP A 140 32.92 -11.44 -0.12
CA ASP A 140 32.86 -12.85 0.31
C ASP A 140 32.94 -13.81 -0.88
N ASN A 141 32.49 -13.38 -2.06
CA ASN A 141 32.53 -14.18 -3.26
C ASN A 141 33.89 -14.04 -3.97
N LYS A 142 34.73 -15.05 -3.80
CA LYS A 142 36.09 -15.12 -4.35
C LYS A 142 36.12 -16.09 -5.53
N THR A 143 35.47 -15.74 -6.64
CA THR A 143 35.60 -16.47 -7.91
C THR A 143 36.87 -16.08 -8.67
N GLU A 144 37.40 -16.98 -9.50
CA GLU A 144 38.65 -16.76 -10.27
C GLU A 144 38.62 -15.51 -11.15
N SER A 145 37.45 -15.06 -11.58
CA SER A 145 37.27 -13.84 -12.39
C SER A 145 37.29 -12.54 -11.59
N THR A 146 37.05 -12.58 -10.28
CA THR A 146 36.89 -11.38 -9.43
C THR A 146 38.13 -11.03 -8.62
N GLY A 147 39.06 -11.97 -8.43
CA GLY A 147 40.25 -11.77 -7.61
C GLY A 147 39.94 -11.40 -6.15
N VAL A 148 40.96 -11.39 -5.28
CA VAL A 148 40.81 -10.84 -3.92
C VAL A 148 41.05 -9.33 -3.99
N LEU A 149 40.07 -8.59 -4.50
CA LEU A 149 40.14 -7.13 -4.51
C LEU A 149 39.92 -6.62 -3.09
N THR A 150 41.00 -6.17 -2.45
CA THR A 150 40.97 -5.51 -1.14
C THR A 150 40.75 -4.02 -1.34
N GLN A 151 39.70 -3.47 -0.73
CA GLN A 151 39.45 -2.04 -0.69
C GLN A 151 39.88 -1.51 0.66
N VAL A 152 40.68 -0.44 0.66
CA VAL A 152 41.16 0.21 1.87
C VAL A 152 40.51 1.57 1.98
N ILE A 153 39.89 1.85 3.12
CA ILE A 153 39.27 3.15 3.41
C ILE A 153 39.93 3.73 4.64
N ASP A 154 40.45 4.93 4.48
CA ASP A 154 40.98 5.75 5.56
C ASP A 154 39.91 6.74 6.00
N THR A 155 39.31 6.51 7.17
CA THR A 155 38.23 7.39 7.66
C THR A 155 38.75 8.74 8.17
N SER A 156 40.07 8.90 8.32
CA SER A 156 40.69 10.14 8.77
C SER A 156 40.87 11.14 7.62
N ASP A 157 40.90 10.66 6.39
CA ASP A 157 41.06 11.50 5.21
C ASP A 157 39.71 12.08 4.78
N VAL A 158 39.43 13.29 5.27
CA VAL A 158 38.23 14.07 4.92
C VAL A 158 38.17 14.50 3.46
N ASN A 159 39.30 14.49 2.74
CA ASN A 159 39.37 14.86 1.33
C ASN A 159 39.28 13.63 0.39
N SER A 160 39.22 12.42 0.95
CA SER A 160 39.08 11.22 0.15
C SER A 160 37.71 11.13 -0.49
N TYR A 161 37.69 10.75 -1.77
CA TYR A 161 36.45 10.38 -2.45
C TYR A 161 35.87 9.03 -1.97
N ASN A 162 36.65 8.29 -1.18
CA ASN A 162 36.30 7.00 -0.62
C ASN A 162 35.82 7.17 0.82
N TYR A 163 34.55 6.87 1.08
CA TYR A 163 33.95 7.05 2.40
C TYR A 163 32.92 5.97 2.71
N VAL A 164 32.79 5.65 4.01
CA VAL A 164 31.81 4.68 4.49
C VAL A 164 30.42 5.32 4.51
N ILE A 165 29.45 4.64 3.89
CA ILE A 165 28.04 5.05 3.93
C ILE A 165 27.40 4.52 5.22
N GLY A 166 27.65 3.26 5.56
CA GLY A 166 27.13 2.67 6.79
C GLY A 166 27.33 1.16 6.90
N LYS A 167 26.81 0.59 7.98
CA LYS A 167 26.90 -0.84 8.32
C LYS A 167 25.63 -1.56 7.94
N VAL A 168 25.75 -2.71 7.29
CA VAL A 168 24.62 -3.59 7.00
C VAL A 168 24.16 -4.26 8.29
N THR A 169 22.93 -3.97 8.70
CA THR A 169 22.32 -4.50 9.93
C THR A 169 21.43 -5.68 9.67
N GLY A 170 20.87 -5.78 8.47
CA GLY A 170 20.00 -6.87 8.06
C GLY A 170 19.85 -6.93 6.55
N GLN A 171 19.25 -8.03 6.09
CA GLN A 171 18.97 -8.26 4.69
C GLN A 171 17.65 -9.02 4.51
N SER A 172 17.01 -8.83 3.37
CA SER A 172 15.85 -9.61 2.95
C SER A 172 15.84 -9.82 1.45
N TYR A 173 15.97 -11.07 1.04
CA TYR A 173 15.89 -11.47 -0.37
C TYR A 173 14.47 -11.25 -0.94
N VAL A 174 13.45 -11.71 -0.19
CA VAL A 174 12.04 -11.60 -0.60
C VAL A 174 11.64 -10.14 -0.78
N PHE A 175 12.02 -9.27 0.16
CA PHE A 175 11.70 -7.85 0.08
C PHE A 175 12.48 -7.14 -1.04
N GLY A 176 13.72 -7.56 -1.30
CA GLY A 176 14.51 -7.09 -2.44
C GLY A 176 13.86 -7.42 -3.78
N ARG A 177 13.41 -8.67 -3.97
CA ARG A 177 12.69 -9.10 -5.18
C ARG A 177 11.36 -8.38 -5.34
N PHE A 178 10.60 -8.20 -4.26
CA PHE A 178 9.37 -7.42 -4.27
C PHE A 178 9.62 -5.97 -4.69
N MET A 179 10.61 -5.30 -4.10
CA MET A 179 10.94 -3.92 -4.44
C MET A 179 11.44 -3.78 -5.89
N GLN A 180 12.21 -4.76 -6.39
CA GLN A 180 12.58 -4.80 -7.81
C GLN A 180 11.37 -4.98 -8.71
N ALA A 181 10.43 -5.86 -8.34
CA ALA A 181 9.19 -6.04 -9.09
C ALA A 181 8.42 -4.72 -9.17
N LEU A 182 8.25 -4.01 -8.04
CA LEU A 182 7.60 -2.70 -7.96
C LEU A 182 8.30 -1.62 -8.81
N ARG A 183 9.64 -1.58 -8.82
CA ARG A 183 10.42 -0.66 -9.67
C ARG A 183 10.43 -1.03 -11.14
N GLY A 184 10.17 -2.30 -11.46
CA GLY A 184 10.11 -2.79 -12.83
C GLY A 184 8.90 -2.23 -13.59
N PRO A 185 8.92 -2.33 -14.93
CA PRO A 185 7.78 -1.90 -15.76
C PRO A 185 6.47 -2.58 -15.34
N VAL A 186 6.51 -3.88 -15.01
CA VAL A 186 5.36 -4.65 -14.55
C VAL A 186 4.82 -4.13 -13.22
N GLY A 187 5.70 -3.79 -12.27
CA GLY A 187 5.28 -3.25 -10.97
C GLY A 187 4.67 -1.86 -11.10
N LEU A 188 5.23 -1.00 -11.94
CA LEU A 188 4.65 0.31 -12.24
C LEU A 188 3.25 0.16 -12.84
N ILE A 189 3.09 -0.76 -13.80
CA ILE A 189 1.79 -1.09 -14.40
C ILE A 189 0.83 -1.60 -13.31
N CYS A 190 1.27 -2.51 -12.43
CA CYS A 190 0.43 -3.00 -11.34
C CYS A 190 0.01 -1.88 -10.38
N ILE A 191 0.92 -0.98 -10.02
CA ILE A 191 0.64 0.18 -9.14
C ILE A 191 -0.44 1.09 -9.75
N VAL A 192 -0.51 1.20 -11.08
CA VAL A 192 -1.51 2.03 -11.76
C VAL A 192 -2.81 1.25 -12.02
N ILE A 193 -2.71 0.03 -12.56
CA ILE A 193 -3.86 -0.79 -12.95
C ILE A 193 -4.63 -1.28 -11.73
N LEU A 194 -3.96 -1.83 -10.73
CA LEU A 194 -4.61 -2.43 -9.56
C LEU A 194 -5.61 -1.48 -8.89
N PRO A 195 -5.23 -0.23 -8.54
CA PRO A 195 -6.18 0.69 -7.96
C PRO A 195 -7.22 1.23 -8.96
N SER A 196 -6.89 1.30 -10.26
CA SER A 196 -7.88 1.62 -11.30
C SER A 196 -8.99 0.56 -11.35
N VAL A 197 -8.63 -0.72 -11.27
CA VAL A 197 -9.58 -1.84 -11.22
C VAL A 197 -10.42 -1.79 -9.94
N ILE A 198 -9.82 -1.50 -8.79
CA ILE A 198 -10.57 -1.34 -7.52
C ILE A 198 -11.65 -0.25 -7.66
N ILE A 199 -11.31 0.89 -8.28
CA ILE A 199 -12.28 1.96 -8.52
C ILE A 199 -13.40 1.50 -9.45
N ILE A 200 -13.08 0.81 -10.54
CA ILE A 200 -14.08 0.27 -11.47
C ILE A 200 -15.04 -0.66 -10.72
N ILE A 201 -14.53 -1.56 -9.88
CA ILE A 201 -15.36 -2.47 -9.07
C ILE A 201 -16.26 -1.68 -8.12
N LEU A 202 -15.71 -0.69 -7.40
CA LEU A 202 -16.50 0.16 -6.50
C LEU A 202 -17.60 0.92 -7.26
N GLU A 203 -17.33 1.40 -8.47
CA GLU A 203 -18.31 2.11 -9.28
C GLU A 203 -19.40 1.18 -9.82
N VAL A 204 -19.04 -0.02 -10.28
CA VAL A 204 -20.00 -1.06 -10.69
C VAL A 204 -20.93 -1.42 -9.53
N VAL A 205 -20.38 -1.64 -8.33
CA VAL A 205 -21.18 -1.94 -7.12
C VAL A 205 -22.12 -0.78 -6.79
N LYS A 206 -21.68 0.48 -6.89
CA LYS A 206 -22.56 1.64 -6.71
C LYS A 206 -23.68 1.67 -7.73
N ILE A 207 -23.39 1.45 -9.02
CA ILE A 207 -24.39 1.44 -10.10
C ILE A 207 -25.44 0.35 -9.85
N LEU A 208 -25.02 -0.87 -9.53
CA LEU A 208 -25.92 -1.97 -9.21
C LEU A 208 -26.81 -1.66 -8.00
N ASN A 209 -26.24 -1.06 -6.95
CA ASN A 209 -26.99 -0.63 -5.78
C ASN A 209 -28.01 0.47 -6.11
N MET A 210 -27.69 1.41 -7.01
CA MET A 210 -28.63 2.43 -7.47
C MET A 210 -29.78 1.82 -8.28
N LEU A 211 -29.49 0.92 -9.23
CA LEU A 211 -30.51 0.23 -10.03
C LEU A 211 -31.46 -0.61 -9.15
N ASN A 212 -30.91 -1.34 -8.18
CA ASN A 212 -31.71 -2.11 -7.23
C ASN A 212 -32.55 -1.22 -6.30
N ALA A 213 -32.01 -0.08 -5.87
CA ALA A 213 -32.75 0.90 -5.08
C ALA A 213 -33.91 1.52 -5.87
N ASP A 214 -33.72 1.80 -7.16
CA ASP A 214 -34.75 2.38 -8.01
C ASP A 214 -35.83 1.36 -8.37
N LYS A 215 -35.46 0.09 -8.63
CA LYS A 215 -36.43 -1.01 -8.75
C LYS A 215 -37.25 -1.19 -7.47
N ARG A 216 -36.63 -1.13 -6.29
CA ARG A 216 -37.34 -1.21 -5.00
C ARG A 216 -38.33 -0.07 -4.81
N LYS A 217 -37.96 1.17 -5.13
CA LYS A 217 -38.88 2.32 -5.04
C LYS A 217 -40.04 2.20 -6.02
N ALA A 218 -39.78 1.76 -7.26
CA ALA A 218 -40.82 1.57 -8.26
C ALA A 218 -41.83 0.50 -7.81
N ARG A 219 -41.34 -0.60 -7.21
CA ARG A 219 -42.19 -1.66 -6.66
C ARG A 219 -43.00 -1.18 -5.46
N GLN A 220 -42.39 -0.46 -4.51
CA GLN A 220 -43.08 0.13 -3.36
C GLN A 220 -44.16 1.14 -3.79
N LYS A 221 -43.91 1.94 -4.83
CA LYS A 221 -44.91 2.87 -5.36
C LYS A 221 -46.11 2.14 -5.95
N LYS A 222 -45.86 1.08 -6.74
CA LYS A 222 -46.93 0.23 -7.29
C LYS A 222 -47.72 -0.47 -6.19
N GLU A 223 -47.05 -1.05 -5.20
CA GLU A 223 -47.69 -1.72 -4.07
C GLU A 223 -48.54 -0.74 -3.25
N ALA A 224 -48.07 0.48 -3.01
CA ALA A 224 -48.83 1.51 -2.31
C ALA A 224 -50.07 1.98 -3.10
N GLU A 225 -49.95 2.13 -4.41
CA GLU A 225 -51.06 2.51 -5.29
C GLU A 225 -52.13 1.41 -5.33
N GLN A 226 -51.71 0.15 -5.51
CA GLN A 226 -52.59 -1.01 -5.45
C GLN A 226 -53.28 -1.16 -4.09
N GLN A 227 -52.57 -0.93 -2.98
CA GLN A 227 -53.15 -0.97 -1.64
C GLN A 227 -54.26 0.10 -1.50
N SER A 228 -54.01 1.31 -2.00
CA SER A 228 -54.97 2.41 -1.93
C SER A 228 -56.23 2.15 -2.76
N GLU A 229 -56.07 1.56 -3.95
CA GLU A 229 -57.20 1.15 -4.80
C GLU A 229 -58.02 0.05 -4.13
N LEU A 230 -57.34 -0.94 -3.53
CA LEU A 230 -57.98 -2.08 -2.87
C LEU A 230 -58.74 -1.65 -1.61
N ASP A 231 -58.20 -0.70 -0.83
CA ASP A 231 -58.88 -0.11 0.32
C ASP A 231 -60.08 0.75 -0.10
N ALA A 232 -59.98 1.50 -1.20
CA ALA A 232 -61.10 2.25 -1.75
C ALA A 232 -62.23 1.33 -2.26
N LEU A 233 -61.87 0.22 -2.91
CA LEU A 233 -62.82 -0.78 -3.40
C LEU A 233 -63.54 -1.48 -2.25
N LYS A 234 -62.81 -1.85 -1.18
CA LYS A 234 -63.39 -2.41 0.04
C LYS A 234 -64.37 -1.46 0.72
N ARG A 235 -64.07 -0.16 0.78
CA ARG A 235 -64.99 0.85 1.33
C ARG A 235 -66.28 0.94 0.51
N ARG A 236 -66.17 0.99 -0.82
CA ARG A 236 -67.34 0.99 -1.71
C ARG A 236 -68.19 -0.26 -1.57
N LEU A 237 -67.56 -1.44 -1.45
CA LEU A 237 -68.29 -2.69 -1.21
C LEU A 237 -69.01 -2.68 0.14
N ALA A 238 -68.37 -2.22 1.20
CA ALA A 238 -69.00 -2.11 2.52
C ALA A 238 -70.19 -1.13 2.53
N GLU A 239 -70.09 -0.01 1.81
CA GLU A 239 -71.20 0.94 1.62
C GLU A 239 -72.37 0.31 0.86
N LEU A 240 -72.09 -0.45 -0.21
CA LEU A 240 -73.12 -1.17 -0.97
C LEU A 240 -73.78 -2.28 -0.16
N GLU A 241 -73.02 -3.05 0.62
CA GLU A 241 -73.56 -4.07 1.52
C GLU A 241 -74.42 -3.46 2.63
N ALA A 242 -73.99 -2.33 3.21
CA ALA A 242 -74.78 -1.61 4.21
C ALA A 242 -76.09 -1.07 3.60
N ALA A 243 -76.03 -0.49 2.40
CA ALA A 243 -77.21 -0.02 1.67
C ALA A 243 -78.16 -1.18 1.31
N ASN A 244 -77.62 -2.32 0.88
CA ASN A 244 -78.40 -3.50 0.55
C ASN A 244 -79.04 -4.14 1.79
N ASN A 245 -78.32 -4.20 2.91
CA ASN A 245 -78.88 -4.67 4.18
C ASN A 245 -79.97 -3.74 4.71
N SER A 246 -79.83 -2.42 4.54
CA SER A 246 -80.91 -1.48 4.87
C SER A 246 -82.12 -1.65 3.97
N ALA A 247 -81.92 -1.88 2.66
CA ALA A 247 -83.02 -2.15 1.73
C ALA A 247 -83.73 -3.49 2.01
N ALA A 248 -82.98 -4.51 2.43
CA ALA A 248 -83.54 -5.80 2.84
C ALA A 248 -84.30 -5.70 4.18
N ALA A 249 -83.85 -4.85 5.11
CA ALA A 249 -84.57 -4.57 6.36
C ALA A 249 -85.85 -3.76 6.12
N ASP A 250 -85.83 -2.83 5.17
CA ASP A 250 -87.01 -2.02 4.79
C ASP A 250 -88.07 -2.90 4.10
N ALA A 251 -87.64 -3.85 3.25
CA ALA A 251 -88.52 -4.86 2.65
C ALA A 251 -89.13 -5.82 3.68
N ALA A 252 -88.39 -6.18 4.75
CA ALA A 252 -88.92 -7.03 5.82
C ALA A 252 -89.90 -6.30 6.77
N GLN A 253 -89.80 -4.97 6.89
CA GLN A 253 -90.77 -4.16 7.64
C GLN A 253 -92.05 -3.88 6.84
N THR A 254 -92.01 -3.92 5.51
CA THR A 254 -93.23 -3.75 4.70
C THR A 254 -94.16 -4.97 4.75
N ASP A 255 -93.64 -6.18 5.01
CA ASP A 255 -94.43 -7.41 5.13
C ASP A 255 -95.06 -7.65 6.53
N THR A 256 -94.71 -6.86 7.55
CA THR A 256 -95.26 -7.00 8.92
C THR A 256 -96.37 -6.00 9.27
N VAL A 257 -96.61 -4.97 8.44
CA VAL A 257 -97.65 -3.95 8.69
C VAL A 257 -99.02 -4.30 8.05
N THR A 258 -99.13 -5.37 7.26
CA THR A 258 -100.40 -5.73 6.58
C THR A 258 -101.26 -6.76 7.32
N ASN A 259 -100.85 -7.27 8.49
CA ASN A 259 -101.64 -8.24 9.28
C ASN A 259 -101.78 -7.81 10.74
N GLY A 260 -102.76 -6.98 11.07
CA GLY A 260 -103.24 -6.86 12.44
C GLY A 260 -104.01 -5.60 12.81
N GLU A 261 -105.26 -5.44 12.32
CA GLU A 261 -106.36 -4.84 13.12
C GLU A 261 -107.74 -5.06 12.45
N GLU A 262 -108.56 -5.97 12.99
CA GLU A 262 -110.03 -5.88 13.23
C GLU A 262 -110.58 -7.27 13.62
N PRO A 263 -111.68 -7.38 14.41
CA PRO A 263 -112.28 -6.47 15.38
C PRO A 263 -112.14 -6.94 16.85
#